data_AF-A0A1B6MCS0-F1
#
_entry.id   AF-A0A1B6MCS0-F1
#
_cell.length_a   1.000
_cell.length_b   1.000
_cell.length_c   1.000
_cell.angle_alpha   90.00
_cell.angle_beta   90.00
_cell.angle_gamma   90.00
#
_symmetry.space_group_name_H-M   'P 1'
#
loop_
_entity.id
_entity.type
_entity.pdbx_description
1 polymer ?
#
loop_
_entity_poly.entity_id
_entity_poly.type
_entity_poly.pdbx_seq_one_letter_code
_entity_poly.pdbx_strand_id
1 'polypeptide(L)'
;MMCSMEEDNSASLVPVPLEMFCWGNTANGELGLGGIEDHHILVPRELPFKDVDQVKYVACGKYHTVLVTTTGSVYSCGSNDYGQLGHEKQQKRLEKVDGLDAYNVRSVACGEFHTLAINEWGQVFSWGAARYGQLGHNDCETDLRRPKIIKSLATNFVVQISCGYRHCLALTNNGQLFSWGCNESGQLGQGNKCESVSQPNLIKSLGGVPLAFIASGGSHSFAVSKSGAVFGWGKNTFGQLGLNSELDHMFPAQLKTLRSIRVKYIACGEDFSVFLTQDGGVFTCGAGQSGQLGHGSTSNEILPRKVMELMGTTVTQVSCGRKHTLALVPSRGRIYAFGLGGAGQLGSRAQLNTSTPQVVVGPWLSPSGVSILENNNISDYVVRRIYAGGDQCFVTVTRQKDKVSPEDLRILDRESQVWTLTLDKFLACQNQPVDTPVDQDLLTYLETVLSSWTCLNASFLLKNDAHYCCTSRHHGINLVEAGECFKAISRIEHESLKDLIRDSILVNIIPQLAVISPPDVETLRAFITIPMYHEFNNARNSDKLQTPFASAVLALRPEAARVVGL
;
A
#
# COMPACT_ATOMS: atom_id res chain seq x y z
N MET A 1 6.75 -35.79 16.61
CA MET A 1 5.40 -36.21 16.19
C MET A 1 5.02 -35.28 15.06
N MET A 2 4.80 -35.84 13.88
CA MET A 2 4.80 -35.26 12.52
C MET A 2 4.47 -33.75 12.39
N CYS A 3 5.45 -32.98 11.91
CA CYS A 3 5.21 -31.68 11.26
C CYS A 3 4.58 -31.94 9.89
N SER A 4 3.38 -31.43 9.67
CA SER A 4 2.79 -31.29 8.34
C SER A 4 3.54 -30.23 7.57
N MET A 5 4.25 -30.64 6.52
CA MET A 5 4.71 -29.75 5.46
C MET A 5 3.47 -29.20 4.75
N GLU A 6 3.28 -27.89 4.77
CA GLU A 6 2.35 -27.24 3.83
C GLU A 6 2.98 -27.36 2.44
N GLU A 7 2.37 -28.19 1.60
CA GLU A 7 2.73 -28.36 0.20
C GLU A 7 2.56 -27.04 -0.55
N ASP A 8 3.67 -26.55 -1.07
CA ASP A 8 3.76 -25.44 -2.01
C ASP A 8 3.11 -25.90 -3.32
N ASN A 9 1.82 -25.60 -3.47
CA ASN A 9 1.01 -26.04 -4.59
C ASN A 9 1.30 -25.14 -5.80
N SER A 10 2.48 -25.30 -6.39
CA SER A 10 2.83 -24.79 -7.72
C SER A 10 2.15 -25.65 -8.80
N ALA A 11 0.82 -25.75 -8.72
CA ALA A 11 0.03 -26.24 -9.83
C ALA A 11 0.04 -25.17 -10.93
N SER A 12 0.42 -25.55 -12.15
CA SER A 12 0.24 -24.75 -13.35
C SER A 12 -1.23 -24.33 -13.46
N LEU A 13 -1.53 -23.10 -13.02
CA LEU A 13 -2.88 -22.56 -12.99
C LEU A 13 -3.32 -22.28 -14.42
N VAL A 14 -4.25 -23.09 -14.91
CA VAL A 14 -5.14 -22.66 -16.00
C VAL A 14 -5.73 -21.31 -15.57
N PRO A 15 -5.65 -20.25 -16.40
CA PRO A 15 -6.21 -18.95 -16.05
C PRO A 15 -7.69 -19.13 -15.69
N VAL A 16 -8.08 -18.65 -14.50
CA VAL A 16 -9.50 -18.64 -14.14
C VAL A 16 -10.19 -17.64 -15.06
N PRO A 17 -11.29 -18.01 -15.74
CA PRO A 17 -12.06 -17.07 -16.53
C PRO A 17 -12.48 -15.86 -15.67
N LEU A 18 -11.97 -14.69 -16.02
CA LEU A 18 -12.28 -13.43 -15.35
C LEU A 18 -13.13 -12.58 -16.28
N GLU A 19 -14.14 -11.94 -15.71
CA GLU A 19 -14.92 -10.92 -16.40
C GLU A 19 -14.85 -9.62 -15.62
N MET A 20 -15.14 -8.50 -16.27
CA MET A 20 -14.99 -7.18 -15.69
C MET A 20 -16.18 -6.31 -16.05
N PHE A 21 -16.71 -5.59 -15.07
CA PHE A 21 -17.79 -4.64 -15.25
C PHE A 21 -17.30 -3.24 -14.85
N CYS A 22 -17.86 -2.22 -15.47
CA CYS A 22 -17.52 -0.83 -15.22
C CYS A 22 -18.76 0.07 -15.23
N TRP A 23 -18.72 1.17 -14.48
CA TRP A 23 -19.80 2.15 -14.41
C TRP A 23 -19.28 3.52 -13.94
N GLY A 24 -20.13 4.54 -14.02
CA GLY A 24 -19.78 5.93 -13.68
C GLY A 24 -19.58 6.82 -14.90
N ASN A 25 -18.70 7.82 -14.77
CA ASN A 25 -18.43 8.82 -15.79
C ASN A 25 -17.72 8.26 -17.03
N THR A 26 -18.11 8.73 -18.21
CA THR A 26 -17.54 8.27 -19.49
C THR A 26 -16.96 9.40 -20.34
N ALA A 27 -17.02 10.64 -19.84
CA ALA A 27 -16.73 11.86 -20.60
C ALA A 27 -15.35 11.86 -21.27
N ASN A 28 -14.34 11.27 -20.61
CA ASN A 28 -12.97 11.17 -21.14
C ASN A 28 -12.66 9.81 -21.75
N GLY A 29 -13.61 8.86 -21.73
CA GLY A 29 -13.38 7.48 -22.13
C GLY A 29 -12.71 6.61 -21.05
N GLU A 30 -12.73 7.06 -19.79
CA GLU A 30 -12.07 6.42 -18.64
C GLU A 30 -12.62 5.03 -18.28
N LEU A 31 -13.77 4.63 -18.84
CA LEU A 31 -14.32 3.27 -18.77
C LEU A 31 -13.81 2.31 -19.86
N GLY A 32 -13.15 2.80 -20.91
CA GLY A 32 -12.65 1.95 -21.99
C GLY A 32 -13.72 1.29 -22.89
N LEU A 33 -14.99 1.72 -22.81
CA LEU A 33 -16.11 1.11 -23.54
C LEU A 33 -16.14 1.42 -25.06
N GLY A 34 -15.43 2.46 -25.49
CA GLY A 34 -15.22 2.80 -26.91
C GLY A 34 -16.39 3.53 -27.58
N GLY A 35 -16.50 4.84 -27.31
CA GLY A 35 -17.38 5.74 -28.09
C GLY A 35 -18.87 5.52 -27.86
N ILE A 36 -19.27 5.39 -26.60
CA ILE A 36 -20.69 5.31 -26.20
C ILE A 36 -21.37 6.68 -26.27
N GLU A 37 -22.65 6.71 -26.64
CA GLU A 37 -23.48 7.92 -26.66
C GLU A 37 -23.85 8.38 -25.23
N ASP A 38 -23.91 7.44 -24.29
CA ASP A 38 -24.21 7.71 -22.89
C ASP A 38 -23.02 8.39 -22.19
N HIS A 39 -23.29 9.54 -21.59
CA HIS A 39 -22.31 10.31 -20.82
C HIS A 39 -22.03 9.68 -19.44
N HIS A 40 -22.95 8.86 -18.93
CA HIS A 40 -22.83 8.17 -17.66
C HIS A 40 -23.38 6.74 -17.76
N ILE A 41 -22.68 5.78 -17.15
CA ILE A 41 -23.16 4.42 -16.97
C ILE A 41 -23.68 4.29 -15.53
N LEU A 42 -25.01 4.23 -15.37
CA LEU A 42 -25.67 4.28 -14.05
C LEU A 42 -25.76 2.92 -13.33
N VAL A 43 -25.43 1.84 -14.04
CA VAL A 43 -25.37 0.47 -13.51
C VAL A 43 -24.17 -0.26 -14.13
N PRO A 44 -23.51 -1.15 -13.37
CA PRO A 44 -22.42 -1.98 -13.87
C PRO A 44 -22.71 -2.59 -15.26
N ARG A 45 -21.85 -2.27 -16.23
CA ARG A 45 -21.89 -2.77 -17.59
C ARG A 45 -20.65 -3.61 -17.86
N GLU A 46 -20.81 -4.73 -18.54
CA GLU A 46 -19.68 -5.58 -18.92
C GLU A 46 -18.70 -4.82 -19.83
N LEU A 47 -17.41 -4.94 -19.54
CA LEU A 47 -16.32 -4.30 -20.27
C LEU A 47 -15.84 -5.23 -21.39
N PRO A 48 -16.05 -4.89 -22.67
CA PRO A 48 -15.56 -5.70 -23.79
C PRO A 48 -14.05 -5.48 -23.98
N PHE A 49 -13.24 -6.18 -23.18
CA PHE A 49 -11.78 -6.18 -23.26
C PHE A 49 -11.27 -7.59 -23.56
N LYS A 50 -10.42 -7.73 -24.58
CA LYS A 50 -9.97 -9.03 -25.10
C LYS A 50 -9.17 -9.83 -24.06
N ASP A 51 -8.30 -9.16 -23.31
CA ASP A 51 -7.37 -9.80 -22.37
C ASP A 51 -7.90 -9.69 -20.92
N VAL A 52 -9.23 -9.66 -20.75
CA VAL A 52 -9.90 -9.48 -19.45
C VAL A 52 -9.58 -10.61 -18.47
N ASP A 53 -9.40 -11.83 -18.98
CA ASP A 53 -9.01 -13.03 -18.24
C ASP A 53 -7.62 -12.90 -17.58
N GLN A 54 -6.79 -12.01 -18.10
CA GLN A 54 -5.44 -11.75 -17.60
C GLN A 54 -5.36 -10.52 -16.70
N VAL A 55 -6.44 -9.79 -16.41
CA VAL A 55 -6.37 -8.58 -15.56
C VAL A 55 -5.95 -8.96 -14.14
N LYS A 56 -4.78 -8.47 -13.70
CA LYS A 56 -4.25 -8.65 -12.34
C LYS A 56 -4.69 -7.51 -11.42
N TYR A 57 -4.58 -6.27 -11.90
CA TYR A 57 -4.85 -5.08 -11.09
C TYR A 57 -5.25 -3.88 -11.95
N VAL A 58 -6.03 -2.97 -11.37
CA VAL A 58 -6.52 -1.74 -12.01
C VAL A 58 -6.22 -0.57 -11.08
N ALA A 59 -5.56 0.46 -11.61
CA ALA A 59 -5.44 1.77 -10.98
C ALA A 59 -6.34 2.76 -11.71
N CYS A 60 -7.15 3.48 -10.93
CA CYS A 60 -8.05 4.49 -11.47
C CYS A 60 -7.56 5.87 -11.02
N GLY A 61 -7.14 6.70 -11.98
CA GLY A 61 -6.83 8.11 -11.75
C GLY A 61 -8.09 8.96 -11.73
N LYS A 62 -7.92 10.29 -11.71
CA LYS A 62 -9.07 11.20 -11.75
C LYS A 62 -9.80 11.17 -13.10
N TYR A 63 -9.06 11.04 -14.20
CA TYR A 63 -9.61 11.13 -15.57
C TYR A 63 -9.18 9.98 -16.50
N HIS A 64 -8.42 9.02 -15.99
CA HIS A 64 -7.91 7.88 -16.75
C HIS A 64 -7.86 6.62 -15.90
N THR A 65 -7.76 5.48 -16.58
CA THR A 65 -7.67 4.17 -15.98
C THR A 65 -6.49 3.44 -16.58
N VAL A 66 -5.72 2.74 -15.76
CA VAL A 66 -4.58 1.92 -16.16
C VAL A 66 -4.75 0.54 -15.54
N LEU A 67 -4.56 -0.49 -16.35
CA LEU A 67 -4.62 -1.88 -15.91
C LEU A 67 -3.30 -2.58 -16.19
N VAL A 68 -3.01 -3.57 -15.36
CA VAL A 68 -1.87 -4.46 -15.51
C VAL A 68 -2.38 -5.90 -15.55
N THR A 69 -1.83 -6.66 -16.48
CA THR A 69 -2.16 -8.07 -16.69
C THR A 69 -1.25 -8.99 -15.87
N THR A 70 -1.58 -10.27 -15.75
CA THR A 70 -0.77 -11.29 -15.07
C THR A 70 0.57 -11.54 -15.77
N THR A 71 0.67 -11.19 -17.07
CA THR A 71 1.90 -11.26 -17.87
C THR A 71 2.75 -9.99 -17.77
N GLY A 72 2.28 -8.97 -17.06
CA GLY A 72 2.98 -7.69 -16.89
C GLY A 72 2.72 -6.66 -17.98
N SER A 73 1.87 -6.95 -18.96
CA SER A 73 1.45 -5.97 -19.96
C SER A 73 0.54 -4.90 -19.35
N VAL A 74 0.75 -3.64 -19.73
CA VAL A 74 0.00 -2.48 -19.25
C VAL A 74 -0.90 -1.92 -20.34
N TYR A 75 -2.16 -1.60 -19.99
CA TYR A 75 -3.10 -0.95 -20.89
C TYR A 75 -3.71 0.27 -20.20
N SER A 76 -4.13 1.26 -20.98
CA SER A 76 -4.74 2.48 -20.46
C SER A 76 -5.83 3.05 -21.34
N CYS A 77 -6.74 3.81 -20.74
CA CYS A 77 -7.80 4.57 -21.42
C CYS A 77 -8.18 5.82 -20.61
N GLY A 78 -8.90 6.76 -21.22
CA GLY A 78 -9.34 8.01 -20.60
C GLY A 78 -8.65 9.26 -21.17
N SER A 79 -8.60 10.35 -20.41
CA SER A 79 -7.94 11.60 -20.83
C SER A 79 -6.44 11.37 -21.08
N ASN A 80 -5.91 12.02 -22.12
CA ASN A 80 -4.50 12.00 -22.48
C ASN A 80 -3.90 13.39 -22.75
N ASP A 81 -4.51 14.44 -22.19
CA ASP A 81 -4.14 15.83 -22.46
C ASP A 81 -2.65 16.10 -22.16
N TYR A 82 -2.13 15.46 -21.11
CA TYR A 82 -0.75 15.58 -20.64
C TYR A 82 0.08 14.31 -20.91
N GLY A 83 -0.43 13.38 -21.72
CA GLY A 83 0.28 12.13 -22.03
C GLY A 83 0.16 11.03 -20.98
N GLN A 84 -0.76 11.15 -20.02
CA GLN A 84 -0.91 10.22 -18.88
C GLN A 84 -1.32 8.79 -19.24
N LEU A 85 -1.71 8.53 -20.50
CA LEU A 85 -1.91 7.17 -21.01
C LEU A 85 -0.58 6.50 -21.42
N GLY A 86 0.49 7.25 -21.65
CA GLY A 86 1.79 6.66 -22.03
C GLY A 86 1.85 6.15 -23.48
N HIS A 87 0.82 6.43 -24.28
CA HIS A 87 0.72 6.14 -25.71
C HIS A 87 -0.09 7.22 -26.44
N GLU A 88 -0.08 7.18 -27.78
CA GLU A 88 -0.79 8.13 -28.65
C GLU A 88 -1.96 7.46 -29.42
N LYS A 89 -2.34 6.24 -29.02
CA LYS A 89 -3.47 5.47 -29.56
C LYS A 89 -4.84 6.05 -29.14
N GLN A 90 -5.92 5.40 -29.57
CA GLN A 90 -7.30 5.74 -29.23
C GLN A 90 -7.50 5.80 -27.71
N GLN A 91 -8.23 6.81 -27.23
CA GLN A 91 -8.36 7.11 -25.81
C GLN A 91 -9.57 6.44 -25.15
N LYS A 92 -10.62 6.15 -25.95
CA LYS A 92 -11.91 5.63 -25.45
C LYS A 92 -11.93 4.12 -25.25
N ARG A 93 -10.88 3.40 -25.63
CA ARG A 93 -10.68 1.96 -25.44
C ARG A 93 -9.39 1.71 -24.70
N LEU A 94 -9.30 0.56 -24.04
CA LEU A 94 -8.07 0.11 -23.41
C LEU A 94 -7.05 -0.25 -24.47
N GLU A 95 -5.96 0.51 -24.49
CA GLU A 95 -4.89 0.37 -25.46
C GLU A 95 -3.57 0.07 -24.75
N LYS A 96 -2.75 -0.77 -25.38
CA LYS A 96 -1.48 -1.22 -24.78
C LYS A 96 -0.46 -0.07 -24.71
N VAL A 97 0.23 0.03 -23.58
CA VAL A 97 1.34 0.98 -23.35
C VAL A 97 2.66 0.35 -23.80
N ASP A 98 2.94 0.41 -25.11
CA ASP A 98 4.08 -0.31 -25.73
C ASP A 98 5.45 0.09 -25.16
N GLY A 99 5.55 1.26 -24.52
CA GLY A 99 6.78 1.72 -23.86
C GLY A 99 7.23 0.87 -22.67
N LEU A 100 6.38 -0.06 -22.20
CA LEU A 100 6.67 -0.97 -21.09
C LEU A 100 6.79 -2.44 -21.53
N ASP A 101 6.71 -2.75 -22.83
CA ASP A 101 6.69 -4.13 -23.34
C ASP A 101 7.93 -4.98 -22.99
N ALA A 102 9.05 -4.32 -22.69
CA ALA A 102 10.29 -4.98 -22.28
C ALA A 102 10.36 -5.32 -20.78
N TYR A 103 9.33 -4.99 -19.99
CA TYR A 103 9.32 -5.11 -18.54
C TYR A 103 8.08 -5.87 -18.07
N ASN A 104 8.20 -6.69 -17.02
CA ASN A 104 7.05 -7.32 -16.38
C ASN A 104 6.52 -6.39 -15.27
N VAL A 105 5.57 -5.52 -15.65
CA VAL A 105 4.98 -4.57 -14.70
C VAL A 105 4.15 -5.33 -13.67
N ARG A 106 4.40 -5.10 -12.38
CA ARG A 106 3.67 -5.78 -11.29
C ARG A 106 2.57 -4.92 -10.66
N SER A 107 2.72 -3.60 -10.68
CA SER A 107 1.75 -2.67 -10.10
C SER A 107 1.81 -1.29 -10.75
N VAL A 108 0.71 -0.57 -10.67
CA VAL A 108 0.50 0.77 -11.22
C VAL A 108 -0.21 1.66 -10.21
N ALA A 109 0.01 2.97 -10.27
CA ALA A 109 -0.73 3.97 -9.51
C ALA A 109 -1.01 5.18 -10.40
N CYS A 110 -2.19 5.79 -10.23
CA CYS A 110 -2.64 6.90 -11.08
C CYS A 110 -2.96 8.11 -10.20
N GLY A 111 -2.46 9.27 -10.58
CA GLY A 111 -2.86 10.54 -10.00
C GLY A 111 -3.94 11.25 -10.81
N GLU A 112 -3.90 12.58 -10.80
CA GLU A 112 -4.85 13.38 -11.57
C GLU A 112 -4.52 13.36 -13.08
N PHE A 113 -3.25 13.62 -13.41
CA PHE A 113 -2.75 13.71 -14.79
C PHE A 113 -1.41 12.98 -14.97
N HIS A 114 -1.08 12.02 -14.12
CA HIS A 114 0.16 11.26 -14.21
C HIS A 114 -0.05 9.80 -13.78
N THR A 115 0.89 8.95 -14.18
CA THR A 115 0.88 7.53 -13.87
C THR A 115 2.26 7.08 -13.43
N LEU A 116 2.30 6.21 -12.42
CA LEU A 116 3.46 5.45 -12.01
C LEU A 116 3.26 3.96 -12.32
N ALA A 117 4.35 3.28 -12.64
CA ALA A 117 4.41 1.82 -12.74
C ALA A 117 5.66 1.30 -12.04
N ILE A 118 5.57 0.08 -11.52
CA ILE A 118 6.72 -0.66 -10.98
C ILE A 118 6.81 -2.03 -11.62
N ASN A 119 8.03 -2.43 -11.99
CA ASN A 119 8.32 -3.74 -12.55
C ASN A 119 8.74 -4.76 -11.47
N GLU A 120 9.05 -5.99 -11.90
CA GLU A 120 9.49 -7.10 -11.05
C GLU A 120 10.80 -6.81 -10.30
N TRP A 121 11.65 -5.94 -10.85
CA TRP A 121 12.92 -5.52 -10.23
C TRP A 121 12.78 -4.30 -9.30
N GLY A 122 11.55 -3.86 -9.03
CA GLY A 122 11.30 -2.71 -8.16
C GLY A 122 11.69 -1.35 -8.77
N GLN A 123 11.93 -1.28 -10.08
CA GLN A 123 12.22 -0.03 -10.78
C GLN A 123 10.92 0.73 -11.05
N VAL A 124 10.94 2.05 -10.80
CA VAL A 124 9.77 2.92 -10.96
C VAL A 124 9.84 3.65 -12.29
N PHE A 125 8.73 3.65 -13.03
CA PHE A 125 8.50 4.42 -14.24
C PHE A 125 7.42 5.46 -13.99
N SER A 126 7.53 6.61 -14.64
CA SER A 126 6.57 7.72 -14.56
C SER A 126 6.33 8.35 -15.93
N TRP A 127 5.10 8.83 -16.14
CA TRP A 127 4.69 9.61 -17.31
C TRP A 127 3.43 10.43 -17.02
N GLY A 128 3.11 11.38 -17.91
CA GLY A 128 2.04 12.35 -17.78
C GLY A 128 2.54 13.76 -17.48
N ALA A 129 1.78 14.51 -16.69
CA ALA A 129 2.06 15.91 -16.34
C ALA A 129 3.28 16.06 -15.42
N ALA A 130 4.13 17.05 -15.71
CA ALA A 130 5.37 17.32 -14.97
C ALA A 130 5.33 18.55 -14.05
N ARG A 131 4.32 19.43 -14.16
CA ARG A 131 4.30 20.79 -13.59
C ARG A 131 4.71 20.95 -12.12
N TYR A 132 4.45 19.95 -11.27
CA TYR A 132 4.78 19.97 -9.84
C TYR A 132 5.93 19.02 -9.49
N GLY A 133 6.66 18.55 -10.49
CA GLY A 133 7.73 17.58 -10.32
C GLY A 133 7.25 16.17 -9.98
N GLN A 134 5.96 15.86 -10.14
CA GLN A 134 5.35 14.56 -9.77
C GLN A 134 5.88 13.38 -10.60
N LEU A 135 6.61 13.63 -11.69
CA LEU A 135 7.32 12.59 -12.44
C LEU A 135 8.69 12.23 -11.85
N GLY A 136 9.22 13.01 -10.90
CA GLY A 136 10.44 12.64 -10.16
C GLY A 136 11.75 12.71 -10.96
N HIS A 137 11.76 13.33 -12.15
CA HIS A 137 12.92 13.38 -13.05
C HIS A 137 13.82 14.60 -12.89
N ASN A 138 13.65 15.41 -11.83
CA ASN A 138 14.27 16.74 -11.69
C ASN A 138 13.90 17.71 -12.82
N ASP A 139 12.71 17.56 -13.37
CA ASP A 139 12.17 18.40 -14.44
C ASP A 139 10.69 18.64 -14.11
N CYS A 140 10.29 19.91 -14.15
CA CYS A 140 8.93 20.34 -13.90
C CYS A 140 8.25 20.95 -15.15
N GLU A 141 8.97 21.10 -16.26
CA GLU A 141 8.47 21.81 -17.44
C GLU A 141 7.98 20.85 -18.51
N THR A 142 8.62 19.68 -18.63
CA THR A 142 8.37 18.76 -19.75
C THR A 142 7.46 17.60 -19.35
N ASP A 143 6.21 17.65 -19.82
CA ASP A 143 5.31 16.51 -19.75
C ASP A 143 5.86 15.31 -20.54
N LEU A 144 5.66 14.10 -20.01
CA LEU A 144 6.15 12.87 -20.64
C LEU A 144 4.99 12.06 -21.20
N ARG A 145 4.93 11.94 -22.53
CA ARG A 145 3.90 11.13 -23.22
C ARG A 145 4.18 9.63 -23.24
N ARG A 146 5.35 9.21 -22.75
CA ARG A 146 5.78 7.80 -22.68
C ARG A 146 6.43 7.50 -21.33
N PRO A 147 6.28 6.26 -20.81
CA PRO A 147 6.92 5.83 -19.57
C PRO A 147 8.43 6.04 -19.58
N LYS A 148 8.97 6.60 -18.49
CA LYS A 148 10.40 6.83 -18.29
C LYS A 148 10.82 6.40 -16.89
N ILE A 149 11.96 5.71 -16.79
CA ILE A 149 12.50 5.26 -15.50
C ILE A 149 12.94 6.45 -14.62
N ILE A 150 12.57 6.42 -13.34
CA ILE A 150 13.00 7.39 -12.33
C ILE A 150 14.40 7.00 -11.85
N LYS A 151 15.43 7.54 -12.49
CA LYS A 151 16.84 7.17 -12.23
C LYS A 151 17.28 7.32 -10.77
N SER A 152 16.73 8.30 -10.04
CA SER A 152 17.06 8.53 -8.62
C SER A 152 16.57 7.43 -7.68
N LEU A 153 15.63 6.58 -8.11
CA LEU A 153 15.19 5.39 -7.37
C LEU A 153 15.74 4.09 -7.94
N ALA A 154 16.54 4.13 -9.02
CA ALA A 154 16.94 2.91 -9.74
C ALA A 154 17.86 1.98 -8.90
N THR A 155 18.51 2.51 -7.86
CA THR A 155 19.32 1.72 -6.92
C THR A 155 18.52 1.22 -5.73
N ASN A 156 17.25 1.60 -5.61
CA ASN A 156 16.34 1.15 -4.56
C ASN A 156 15.37 0.11 -5.13
N PHE A 157 15.15 -0.98 -4.40
CA PHE A 157 14.10 -1.94 -4.75
C PHE A 157 12.77 -1.46 -4.15
N VAL A 158 11.92 -0.83 -4.98
CA VAL A 158 10.61 -0.30 -4.55
C VAL A 158 9.58 -1.43 -4.46
N VAL A 159 8.94 -1.56 -3.29
CA VAL A 159 7.90 -2.56 -2.99
C VAL A 159 6.47 -2.02 -3.10
N GLN A 160 6.25 -0.71 -2.91
CA GLN A 160 4.93 -0.08 -3.12
C GLN A 160 5.06 1.32 -3.72
N ILE A 161 4.02 1.71 -4.47
CA ILE A 161 3.82 3.07 -4.99
C ILE A 161 2.40 3.54 -4.66
N SER A 162 2.24 4.84 -4.49
CA SER A 162 0.93 5.49 -4.35
C SER A 162 0.96 6.88 -4.98
N CYS A 163 -0.15 7.29 -5.59
CA CYS A 163 -0.29 8.61 -6.21
C CYS A 163 -1.44 9.36 -5.53
N GLY A 164 -1.19 10.59 -5.10
CA GLY A 164 -2.25 11.57 -4.94
C GLY A 164 -2.53 12.28 -6.25
N TYR A 165 -3.22 13.42 -6.21
CA TYR A 165 -3.50 14.16 -7.46
C TYR A 165 -2.21 14.64 -8.12
N ARG A 166 -1.30 15.20 -7.33
CA ARG A 166 -0.10 15.89 -7.82
C ARG A 166 1.17 15.50 -7.06
N HIS A 167 1.15 14.43 -6.27
CA HIS A 167 2.29 13.93 -5.51
C HIS A 167 2.32 12.40 -5.50
N CYS A 168 3.48 11.86 -5.16
CA CYS A 168 3.76 10.44 -5.18
C CYS A 168 4.41 9.99 -3.87
N LEU A 169 4.21 8.73 -3.52
CA LEU A 169 4.91 8.01 -2.47
C LEU A 169 5.52 6.72 -3.04
N ALA A 170 6.69 6.33 -2.55
CA ALA A 170 7.30 5.04 -2.82
C ALA A 170 7.90 4.43 -1.55
N LEU A 171 7.57 3.17 -1.26
CA LEU A 171 8.14 2.39 -0.16
C LEU A 171 9.10 1.35 -0.71
N THR A 172 10.31 1.26 -0.15
CA THR A 172 11.33 0.28 -0.56
C THR A 172 11.32 -0.97 0.31
N ASN A 173 11.95 -2.04 -0.17
CA ASN A 173 12.13 -3.31 0.55
C ASN A 173 12.89 -3.15 1.88
N ASN A 174 13.74 -2.12 2.00
CA ASN A 174 14.47 -1.78 3.22
C ASN A 174 13.69 -0.83 4.14
N GLY A 175 12.46 -0.46 3.79
CA GLY A 175 11.58 0.36 4.64
C GLY A 175 11.85 1.87 4.57
N GLN A 176 12.55 2.35 3.55
CA GLN A 176 12.66 3.77 3.25
C GLN A 176 11.40 4.26 2.51
N LEU A 177 10.83 5.37 2.97
CA LEU A 177 9.67 6.00 2.36
C LEU A 177 10.09 7.28 1.65
N PHE A 178 9.89 7.34 0.34
CA PHE A 178 10.16 8.50 -0.49
C PHE A 178 8.88 9.22 -0.87
N SER A 179 8.98 10.53 -1.06
CA SER A 179 7.89 11.35 -1.59
C SER A 179 8.40 12.47 -2.49
N TRP A 180 7.60 12.83 -3.49
CA TRP A 180 7.88 13.92 -4.43
C TRP A 180 6.60 14.43 -5.08
N GLY A 181 6.69 15.54 -5.81
CA GLY A 181 5.57 16.24 -6.42
C GLY A 181 5.18 17.52 -5.66
N CYS A 182 3.91 17.89 -5.75
CA CYS A 182 3.31 19.04 -5.07
C CYS A 182 3.35 18.89 -3.54
N ASN A 183 3.58 20.01 -2.84
CA ASN A 183 3.70 20.09 -1.39
C ASN A 183 3.00 21.33 -0.79
N GLU A 184 2.07 21.95 -1.53
CA GLU A 184 1.32 23.15 -1.10
C GLU A 184 0.65 23.01 0.28
N SER A 185 0.26 21.79 0.67
CA SER A 185 -0.38 21.48 1.97
C SER A 185 0.49 20.57 2.85
N GLY A 186 1.77 20.39 2.53
CA GLY A 186 2.67 19.51 3.29
C GLY A 186 2.51 18.02 3.01
N GLN A 187 1.84 17.62 1.91
CA GLN A 187 1.53 16.23 1.56
C GLN A 187 2.74 15.32 1.29
N LEU A 188 3.94 15.90 1.20
CA LEU A 188 5.19 15.16 1.15
C LEU A 188 5.72 14.76 2.53
N GLY A 189 5.28 15.39 3.63
CA GLY A 189 5.66 14.95 4.98
C GLY A 189 7.13 15.23 5.34
N GLN A 190 7.81 16.08 4.58
CA GLN A 190 9.24 16.37 4.71
C GLN A 190 9.53 17.58 5.61
N GLY A 191 8.52 18.27 6.11
CA GLY A 191 8.67 19.43 7.00
C GLY A 191 9.14 20.72 6.33
N ASN A 192 9.42 20.69 5.04
CA ASN A 192 9.83 21.85 4.28
C ASN A 192 8.60 22.64 3.78
N LYS A 193 8.77 23.95 3.60
CA LYS A 193 7.74 24.86 3.06
C LYS A 193 7.87 25.07 1.55
N CYS A 194 8.52 24.15 0.83
CA CYS A 194 8.61 24.26 -0.62
C CYS A 194 7.24 23.93 -1.25
N GLU A 195 6.93 24.56 -2.37
CA GLU A 195 5.68 24.30 -3.11
C GLU A 195 5.69 22.93 -3.78
N SER A 196 6.86 22.44 -4.17
CA SER A 196 7.04 21.13 -4.81
C SER A 196 8.46 20.60 -4.67
N VAL A 197 8.62 19.29 -4.87
CA VAL A 197 9.89 18.57 -4.91
C VAL A 197 9.92 17.71 -6.17
N SER A 198 10.88 17.96 -7.06
CA SER A 198 10.94 17.36 -8.41
C SER A 198 11.68 16.02 -8.50
N GLN A 199 12.19 15.52 -7.37
CA GLN A 199 12.83 14.21 -7.26
C GLN A 199 12.36 13.48 -5.99
N PRO A 200 12.25 12.14 -6.03
CA PRO A 200 12.03 11.33 -4.84
C PRO A 200 12.98 11.72 -3.71
N ASN A 201 12.41 12.15 -2.59
CA ASN A 201 13.18 12.56 -1.41
C ASN A 201 12.68 11.81 -0.17
N LEU A 202 13.62 11.42 0.69
CA LEU A 202 13.39 10.51 1.81
C LEU A 202 12.64 11.21 2.96
N ILE A 203 11.55 10.59 3.42
CA ILE A 203 10.85 10.97 4.66
C ILE A 203 11.58 10.38 5.86
N LYS A 204 12.50 11.17 6.44
CA LYS A 204 13.33 10.73 7.58
C LYS A 204 12.56 10.56 8.89
N SER A 205 11.44 11.26 9.05
CA SER A 205 10.65 11.28 10.29
C SER A 205 9.97 9.96 10.62
N LEU A 206 9.84 9.04 9.66
CA LEU A 206 9.32 7.68 9.87
C LEU A 206 10.42 6.60 9.86
N GLY A 207 11.70 7.00 9.94
CA GLY A 207 12.81 6.06 9.99
C GLY A 207 12.66 5.04 11.11
N GLY A 208 12.90 3.76 10.80
CA GLY A 208 12.78 2.64 11.74
C GLY A 208 11.36 2.12 11.94
N VAL A 209 10.30 2.84 11.54
CA VAL A 209 8.93 2.34 11.66
C VAL A 209 8.71 1.22 10.65
N PRO A 210 8.33 0.00 11.07
CA PRO A 210 8.11 -1.11 10.15
C PRO A 210 6.81 -0.89 9.35
N LEU A 211 6.89 -0.18 8.23
CA LEU A 211 5.74 0.13 7.37
C LEU A 211 5.25 -1.11 6.62
N ALA A 212 3.93 -1.23 6.53
CA ALA A 212 3.23 -2.30 5.84
C ALA A 212 2.47 -1.80 4.60
N PHE A 213 1.96 -0.57 4.64
CA PHE A 213 1.08 -0.04 3.60
C PHE A 213 1.21 1.49 3.49
N ILE A 214 1.13 2.01 2.27
CA ILE A 214 1.07 3.46 1.97
C ILE A 214 -0.18 3.80 1.17
N ALA A 215 -0.73 4.99 1.40
CA ALA A 215 -1.88 5.50 0.67
C ALA A 215 -1.77 7.02 0.44
N SER A 216 -2.46 7.51 -0.58
CA SER A 216 -2.53 8.92 -0.91
C SER A 216 -3.94 9.28 -1.31
N GLY A 217 -4.44 10.41 -0.80
CA GLY A 217 -5.66 11.06 -1.31
C GLY A 217 -5.31 12.21 -2.23
N GLY A 218 -6.26 13.14 -2.43
CA GLY A 218 -6.06 14.29 -3.32
C GLY A 218 -4.78 15.07 -3.01
N SER A 219 -4.69 15.61 -1.78
CA SER A 219 -3.54 16.37 -1.28
C SER A 219 -3.12 15.96 0.14
N HIS A 220 -3.25 14.67 0.47
CA HIS A 220 -2.84 14.13 1.76
C HIS A 220 -2.33 12.69 1.60
N SER A 221 -1.67 12.18 2.63
CA SER A 221 -0.90 10.95 2.59
C SER A 221 -1.01 10.18 3.90
N PHE A 222 -0.92 8.85 3.81
CA PHE A 222 -0.88 7.96 4.96
C PHE A 222 0.17 6.86 4.83
N ALA A 223 0.62 6.38 5.98
CA ALA A 223 1.33 5.12 6.12
C ALA A 223 0.78 4.32 7.30
N VAL A 224 0.76 2.99 7.16
CA VAL A 224 0.34 2.04 8.20
C VAL A 224 1.52 1.16 8.56
N SER A 225 1.82 1.02 9.85
CA SER A 225 2.84 0.09 10.34
C SER A 225 2.34 -1.36 10.32
N LYS A 226 3.28 -2.32 10.35
CA LYS A 226 2.98 -3.75 10.50
C LYS A 226 2.14 -4.04 11.75
N SER A 227 2.23 -3.22 12.81
CA SER A 227 1.44 -3.37 14.03
C SER A 227 0.22 -2.45 14.13
N GLY A 228 -0.21 -1.85 13.01
CA GLY A 228 -1.44 -1.08 12.89
C GLY A 228 -1.40 0.36 13.39
N ALA A 229 -0.21 0.93 13.64
CA ALA A 229 -0.08 2.37 13.85
C ALA A 229 -0.31 3.10 12.52
N VAL A 230 -1.14 4.15 12.54
CA VAL A 230 -1.45 4.95 11.35
C VAL A 230 -0.84 6.33 11.49
N PHE A 231 -0.15 6.80 10.44
CA PHE A 231 0.44 8.13 10.34
C PHE A 231 -0.18 8.85 9.15
N GLY A 232 -0.66 10.08 9.37
CA GLY A 232 -1.26 10.92 8.34
C GLY A 232 -0.57 12.29 8.25
N TRP A 233 -0.49 12.85 7.04
CA TRP A 233 0.07 14.18 6.79
C TRP A 233 -0.49 14.79 5.49
N GLY A 234 -0.26 16.08 5.31
CA GLY A 234 -0.79 16.88 4.20
C GLY A 234 -2.01 17.71 4.57
N LYS A 235 -2.86 17.95 3.58
CA LYS A 235 -4.09 18.73 3.70
C LYS A 235 -5.04 18.13 4.73
N ASN A 236 -5.59 18.97 5.59
CA ASN A 236 -6.48 18.56 6.67
C ASN A 236 -7.66 19.53 6.89
N THR A 237 -7.95 20.42 5.93
CA THR A 237 -8.98 21.47 6.06
C THR A 237 -10.40 20.96 6.35
N PHE A 238 -10.67 19.66 6.20
CA PHE A 238 -11.94 19.03 6.54
C PHE A 238 -11.78 17.94 7.61
N GLY A 239 -10.61 17.84 8.23
CA GLY A 239 -10.29 16.80 9.19
C GLY A 239 -9.99 15.44 8.57
N GLN A 240 -9.62 15.38 7.29
CA GLN A 240 -9.35 14.12 6.57
C GLN A 240 -8.18 13.32 7.14
N LEU A 241 -7.31 13.93 7.95
CA LEU A 241 -6.26 13.21 8.68
C LEU A 241 -6.76 12.56 9.97
N GLY A 242 -7.97 12.89 10.45
CA GLY A 242 -8.54 12.27 11.65
C GLY A 242 -7.81 12.62 12.96
N LEU A 243 -7.11 13.76 12.99
CA LEU A 243 -6.24 14.19 14.08
C LEU A 243 -6.93 15.07 15.14
N ASN A 244 -8.27 15.15 15.13
CA ASN A 244 -9.03 16.08 15.96
C ASN A 244 -8.61 17.56 15.76
N SER A 245 -8.31 17.90 14.52
CA SER A 245 -7.80 19.20 14.08
C SER A 245 -8.12 19.36 12.61
N GLU A 246 -8.20 20.60 12.14
CA GLU A 246 -8.36 20.95 10.72
C GLU A 246 -7.09 21.61 10.14
N LEU A 247 -5.99 21.62 10.91
CA LEU A 247 -4.71 22.18 10.48
C LEU A 247 -3.95 21.17 9.63
N ASP A 248 -3.39 21.63 8.51
CA ASP A 248 -2.49 20.86 7.65
C ASP A 248 -1.24 20.42 8.43
N HIS A 249 -0.75 19.21 8.12
CA HIS A 249 0.42 18.64 8.79
C HIS A 249 1.56 18.42 7.79
N MET A 250 2.66 19.15 7.95
CA MET A 250 3.86 19.02 7.08
C MET A 250 4.77 17.85 7.45
N PHE A 251 4.47 17.16 8.55
CA PHE A 251 5.15 15.94 9.01
C PHE A 251 4.13 14.86 9.29
N PRO A 252 4.48 13.57 9.08
CA PRO A 252 3.69 12.43 9.55
C PRO A 252 3.30 12.58 11.01
N ALA A 253 2.00 12.59 11.28
CA ALA A 253 1.43 12.65 12.61
C ALA A 253 0.65 11.37 12.91
N GLN A 254 0.87 10.79 14.08
CA GLN A 254 0.23 9.54 14.47
C GLN A 254 -1.25 9.74 14.85
N LEU A 255 -2.15 8.96 14.24
CA LEU A 255 -3.56 8.89 14.59
C LEU A 255 -3.75 8.00 15.83
N LYS A 256 -3.53 8.58 17.01
CA LYS A 256 -3.61 7.86 18.30
C LYS A 256 -4.97 7.20 18.54
N THR A 257 -6.05 7.77 18.01
CA THR A 257 -7.42 7.25 18.10
C THR A 257 -7.60 5.89 17.41
N LEU A 258 -6.75 5.55 16.43
CA LEU A 258 -6.80 4.29 15.69
C LEU A 258 -5.79 3.24 16.19
N ARG A 259 -4.94 3.56 17.17
CA ARG A 259 -3.82 2.70 17.59
C ARG A 259 -4.23 1.29 18.00
N SER A 260 -5.39 1.17 18.65
CA SER A 260 -5.94 -0.11 19.14
C SER A 260 -6.96 -0.74 18.21
N ILE A 261 -7.27 -0.09 17.08
CA ILE A 261 -8.34 -0.48 16.16
C ILE A 261 -7.82 -1.44 15.06
N ARG A 262 -6.50 -1.64 14.98
CA ARG A 262 -5.84 -2.60 14.07
C ARG A 262 -6.19 -2.35 12.60
N VAL A 263 -5.94 -1.13 12.13
CA VAL A 263 -6.07 -0.78 10.71
C VAL A 263 -5.08 -1.60 9.88
N LYS A 264 -5.55 -2.15 8.77
CA LYS A 264 -4.76 -2.95 7.81
C LYS A 264 -4.65 -2.28 6.45
N TYR A 265 -5.68 -1.56 6.04
CA TYR A 265 -5.77 -0.96 4.72
C TYR A 265 -6.42 0.43 4.79
N ILE A 266 -6.01 1.34 3.91
CA ILE A 266 -6.55 2.70 3.82
C ILE A 266 -6.90 2.98 2.35
N ALA A 267 -8.07 3.55 2.13
CA ALA A 267 -8.45 4.15 0.85
C ALA A 267 -8.73 5.64 1.08
N CYS A 268 -8.28 6.50 0.16
CA CYS A 268 -8.44 7.94 0.28
C CYS A 268 -9.19 8.48 -0.94
N GLY A 269 -10.09 9.43 -0.71
CA GLY A 269 -10.63 10.25 -1.78
C GLY A 269 -9.91 11.60 -1.86
N GLU A 270 -10.59 12.60 -2.44
CA GLU A 270 -10.03 13.95 -2.59
C GLU A 270 -9.71 14.59 -1.22
N ASP A 271 -10.72 14.64 -0.37
CA ASP A 271 -10.73 15.37 0.90
C ASP A 271 -11.28 14.51 2.06
N PHE A 272 -11.22 13.18 1.94
CA PHE A 272 -11.66 12.25 2.98
C PHE A 272 -10.86 10.95 2.96
N SER A 273 -10.96 10.19 4.06
CA SER A 273 -10.18 8.99 4.31
C SER A 273 -11.06 7.87 4.84
N VAL A 274 -10.74 6.63 4.44
CA VAL A 274 -11.43 5.41 4.84
C VAL A 274 -10.40 4.41 5.37
N PHE A 275 -10.61 3.94 6.59
CA PHE A 275 -9.74 2.98 7.28
C PHE A 275 -10.46 1.64 7.43
N LEU A 276 -9.85 0.58 6.92
CA LEU A 276 -10.34 -0.79 7.02
C LEU A 276 -9.52 -1.57 8.05
N THR A 277 -10.22 -2.15 9.02
CA THR A 277 -9.64 -2.83 10.18
C THR A 277 -9.52 -4.33 9.96
N GLN A 278 -8.71 -5.00 10.77
CA GLN A 278 -8.49 -6.45 10.68
C GLN A 278 -9.78 -7.27 10.85
N ASP A 279 -10.73 -6.82 11.67
CA ASP A 279 -12.04 -7.46 11.85
C ASP A 279 -13.07 -7.09 10.75
N GLY A 280 -12.70 -6.21 9.82
CA GLY A 280 -13.56 -5.79 8.71
C GLY A 280 -14.50 -4.63 9.06
N GLY A 281 -14.19 -3.88 10.11
CA GLY A 281 -14.80 -2.60 10.42
C GLY A 281 -14.30 -1.49 9.50
N VAL A 282 -15.19 -0.55 9.17
CA VAL A 282 -14.89 0.60 8.32
C VAL A 282 -15.05 1.88 9.13
N PHE A 283 -14.01 2.71 9.14
CA PHE A 283 -14.01 4.04 9.76
C PHE A 283 -13.75 5.09 8.71
N THR A 284 -14.39 6.25 8.82
CA THR A 284 -14.25 7.35 7.87
C THR A 284 -14.10 8.70 8.57
N CYS A 285 -13.34 9.61 7.96
CA CYS A 285 -13.22 11.01 8.39
C CYS A 285 -12.92 11.93 7.21
N GLY A 286 -13.08 13.24 7.39
CA GLY A 286 -12.86 14.27 6.39
C GLY A 286 -14.15 14.94 5.90
N ALA A 287 -14.13 15.36 4.65
CA ALA A 287 -15.23 15.99 3.96
C ALA A 287 -16.45 15.07 3.85
N GLY A 288 -17.64 15.57 4.24
CA GLY A 288 -18.89 14.80 4.21
C GLY A 288 -19.98 15.36 3.29
N GLN A 289 -19.74 16.46 2.58
CA GLN A 289 -20.80 17.23 1.92
C GLN A 289 -21.58 16.48 0.83
N SER A 290 -21.01 15.40 0.27
CA SER A 290 -21.68 14.53 -0.72
C SER A 290 -22.18 13.22 -0.11
N GLY A 291 -22.03 13.01 1.20
CA GLY A 291 -22.40 11.76 1.88
C GLY A 291 -21.30 10.68 1.86
N GLN A 292 -20.09 11.01 1.41
CA GLN A 292 -19.00 10.06 1.15
C GLN A 292 -18.45 9.34 2.39
N LEU A 293 -18.87 9.76 3.58
CA LEU A 293 -18.52 9.14 4.86
C LEU A 293 -19.52 8.06 5.31
N GLY A 294 -20.73 8.00 4.72
CA GLY A 294 -21.66 6.90 5.01
C GLY A 294 -22.33 6.95 6.39
N HIS A 295 -22.38 8.11 7.04
CA HIS A 295 -22.91 8.27 8.40
C HIS A 295 -24.38 8.71 8.48
N GLY A 296 -25.09 8.74 7.34
CA GLY A 296 -26.46 9.26 7.26
C GLY A 296 -26.55 10.78 7.37
N SER A 297 -25.44 11.49 7.24
CA SER A 297 -25.36 12.95 7.26
C SER A 297 -24.43 13.47 6.15
N THR A 298 -24.44 14.78 5.93
CA THR A 298 -23.51 15.48 5.03
C THR A 298 -22.49 16.33 5.78
N SER A 299 -22.29 16.05 7.08
CA SER A 299 -21.36 16.77 7.96
C SER A 299 -19.95 16.24 7.80
N ASN A 300 -18.96 17.11 7.97
CA ASN A 300 -17.56 16.68 8.05
C ASN A 300 -17.31 15.97 9.39
N GLU A 301 -16.32 15.08 9.41
CA GLU A 301 -15.90 14.36 10.61
C GLU A 301 -14.40 14.55 10.80
N ILE A 302 -13.98 15.24 11.86
CA ILE A 302 -12.56 15.51 12.13
C ILE A 302 -11.83 14.36 12.87
N LEU A 303 -12.59 13.32 13.21
CA LEU A 303 -12.14 12.11 13.87
C LEU A 303 -12.68 10.89 13.11
N PRO A 304 -11.91 9.79 13.01
CA PRO A 304 -12.41 8.57 12.39
C PRO A 304 -13.64 8.04 13.12
N ARG A 305 -14.77 7.96 12.41
CA ARG A 305 -16.04 7.46 12.92
C ARG A 305 -16.41 6.17 12.21
N LYS A 306 -16.93 5.19 12.97
CA LYS A 306 -17.33 3.89 12.41
C LYS A 306 -18.60 4.03 11.56
N VAL A 307 -18.61 3.40 10.39
CA VAL A 307 -19.79 3.32 9.51
C VAL A 307 -20.76 2.27 10.07
N MET A 308 -21.79 2.72 10.79
CA MET A 308 -22.68 1.83 11.55
C MET A 308 -23.50 0.89 10.68
N GLU A 309 -23.90 1.28 9.46
CA GLU A 309 -24.68 0.40 8.59
C GLU A 309 -23.92 -0.83 8.07
N LEU A 310 -22.58 -0.78 8.09
CA LEU A 310 -21.73 -1.93 7.75
C LEU A 310 -21.39 -2.79 8.98
N MET A 311 -21.81 -2.38 10.18
CA MET A 311 -21.56 -3.11 11.43
C MET A 311 -22.23 -4.50 11.40
N GLY A 312 -21.58 -5.49 12.02
CA GLY A 312 -22.06 -6.87 12.03
C GLY A 312 -21.77 -7.63 10.73
N THR A 313 -21.08 -7.00 9.78
CA THR A 313 -20.51 -7.66 8.60
C THR A 313 -18.99 -7.54 8.60
N THR A 314 -18.34 -8.40 7.83
CA THR A 314 -16.89 -8.33 7.59
C THR A 314 -16.67 -7.73 6.21
N VAL A 315 -16.27 -6.46 6.17
CA VAL A 315 -15.80 -5.80 4.95
C VAL A 315 -14.38 -6.28 4.66
N THR A 316 -14.09 -6.65 3.41
CA THR A 316 -12.74 -7.10 3.01
C THR A 316 -12.07 -6.15 2.03
N GLN A 317 -12.82 -5.24 1.41
CA GLN A 317 -12.29 -4.26 0.46
C GLN A 317 -13.00 -2.93 0.63
N VAL A 318 -12.21 -1.86 0.57
CA VAL A 318 -12.71 -0.48 0.41
C VAL A 318 -11.96 0.17 -0.73
N SER A 319 -12.66 0.97 -1.53
CA SER A 319 -12.06 1.77 -2.60
C SER A 319 -12.74 3.12 -2.65
N CYS A 320 -11.97 4.17 -2.86
CA CYS A 320 -12.46 5.54 -2.85
C CYS A 320 -12.25 6.15 -4.21
N GLY A 321 -13.28 6.82 -4.71
CA GLY A 321 -13.10 7.78 -5.76
C GLY A 321 -12.97 9.19 -5.22
N ARG A 322 -13.23 10.18 -6.08
CA ARG A 322 -13.07 11.59 -5.71
C ARG A 322 -13.91 11.97 -4.48
N LYS A 323 -15.20 11.66 -4.51
CA LYS A 323 -16.20 11.97 -3.47
C LYS A 323 -17.18 10.82 -3.23
N HIS A 324 -16.75 9.58 -3.43
CA HIS A 324 -17.57 8.40 -3.17
C HIS A 324 -16.72 7.24 -2.67
N THR A 325 -17.37 6.31 -1.96
CA THR A 325 -16.74 5.14 -1.33
C THR A 325 -17.47 3.89 -1.79
N LEU A 326 -16.70 2.87 -2.15
CA LEU A 326 -17.16 1.50 -2.38
C LEU A 326 -16.66 0.60 -1.24
N ALA A 327 -17.49 -0.35 -0.81
CA ALA A 327 -17.14 -1.36 0.18
C ALA A 327 -17.68 -2.74 -0.21
N LEU A 328 -16.84 -3.77 -0.17
CA LEU A 328 -17.25 -5.16 -0.47
C LEU A 328 -17.51 -5.94 0.82
N VAL A 329 -18.69 -6.56 0.90
CA VAL A 329 -19.05 -7.54 1.94
C VAL A 329 -19.18 -8.92 1.27
N PRO A 330 -18.11 -9.74 1.26
CA PRO A 330 -18.08 -11.03 0.56
C PRO A 330 -19.14 -12.02 1.01
N SER A 331 -19.42 -12.10 2.31
CA SER A 331 -20.41 -13.03 2.87
C SER A 331 -21.82 -12.81 2.32
N ARG A 332 -22.10 -11.59 1.83
CA ARG A 332 -23.37 -11.22 1.19
C ARG A 332 -23.28 -11.18 -0.34
N GLY A 333 -22.08 -11.26 -0.92
CA GLY A 333 -21.83 -10.98 -2.34
C GLY A 333 -22.22 -9.56 -2.76
N ARG A 334 -22.14 -8.59 -1.83
CA ARG A 334 -22.67 -7.24 -2.05
C ARG A 334 -21.56 -6.21 -2.05
N ILE A 335 -21.63 -5.33 -3.05
CA ILE A 335 -20.90 -4.07 -3.08
C ILE A 335 -21.84 -2.98 -2.56
N TYR A 336 -21.36 -2.21 -1.60
CA TYR A 336 -22.02 -1.02 -1.09
C TYR A 336 -21.32 0.22 -1.63
N ALA A 337 -22.09 1.24 -2.00
CA ALA A 337 -21.62 2.52 -2.49
C ALA A 337 -22.32 3.67 -1.74
N PHE A 338 -21.58 4.73 -1.43
CA PHE A 338 -22.12 5.95 -0.83
C PHE A 338 -21.26 7.17 -1.20
N GLY A 339 -21.84 8.36 -1.15
CA GLY A 339 -21.23 9.62 -1.56
C GLY A 339 -21.87 10.24 -2.79
N LEU A 340 -21.05 10.93 -3.59
CA LEU A 340 -21.45 11.58 -4.83
C LEU A 340 -21.99 10.54 -5.82
N GLY A 341 -23.17 10.80 -6.41
CA GLY A 341 -23.81 9.89 -7.37
C GLY A 341 -24.22 10.52 -8.69
N GLY A 342 -23.92 11.80 -8.92
CA GLY A 342 -24.36 12.55 -10.10
C GLY A 342 -23.89 11.97 -11.45
N ALA A 343 -22.76 11.27 -11.47
CA ALA A 343 -22.21 10.62 -12.67
C ALA A 343 -22.53 9.12 -12.74
N GLY A 344 -23.41 8.61 -11.87
CA GLY A 344 -23.77 7.18 -11.80
C GLY A 344 -22.75 6.30 -11.08
N GLN A 345 -21.69 6.85 -10.48
CA GLN A 345 -20.61 6.11 -9.82
C GLN A 345 -21.07 5.25 -8.63
N LEU A 346 -22.30 5.46 -8.11
CA LEU A 346 -22.88 4.60 -7.08
C LEU A 346 -23.54 3.33 -7.64
N GLY A 347 -23.74 3.24 -8.96
CA GLY A 347 -24.31 2.05 -9.61
C GLY A 347 -25.73 1.70 -9.16
N SER A 348 -26.52 2.69 -8.76
CA SER A 348 -27.85 2.52 -8.13
C SER A 348 -29.03 2.83 -9.06
N ARG A 349 -28.80 2.91 -10.38
CA ARG A 349 -29.77 3.40 -11.40
C ARG A 349 -30.20 4.87 -11.24
N ALA A 350 -29.75 5.55 -10.19
CA ALA A 350 -30.11 6.93 -9.88
C ALA A 350 -28.87 7.83 -9.89
N GLN A 351 -29.07 9.09 -10.28
CA GLN A 351 -28.04 10.13 -10.23
C GLN A 351 -28.20 10.98 -8.97
N LEU A 352 -28.16 10.34 -7.81
CA LEU A 352 -28.39 10.98 -6.52
C LEU A 352 -27.23 10.68 -5.57
N ASN A 353 -26.86 11.68 -4.80
CA ASN A 353 -25.92 11.49 -3.70
C ASN A 353 -26.59 10.67 -2.59
N THR A 354 -25.82 9.84 -1.91
CA THR A 354 -26.32 9.03 -0.80
C THR A 354 -25.38 9.15 0.39
N SER A 355 -25.93 9.42 1.57
CA SER A 355 -25.15 9.54 2.81
C SER A 355 -25.11 8.25 3.63
N THR A 356 -25.77 7.20 3.16
CA THR A 356 -25.79 5.87 3.77
C THR A 356 -25.38 4.81 2.73
N PRO A 357 -24.64 3.76 3.13
CA PRO A 357 -24.28 2.66 2.24
C PRO A 357 -25.47 2.05 1.47
N GLN A 358 -25.51 2.26 0.16
CA GLN A 358 -26.52 1.67 -0.74
C GLN A 358 -25.92 0.52 -1.54
N VAL A 359 -26.72 -0.49 -1.88
CA VAL A 359 -26.23 -1.62 -2.68
C VAL A 359 -26.05 -1.22 -4.15
N VAL A 360 -24.90 -1.54 -4.72
CA VAL A 360 -24.62 -1.42 -6.16
C VAL A 360 -25.45 -2.47 -6.91
N VAL A 361 -26.28 -2.03 -7.85
CA VAL A 361 -27.22 -2.88 -8.58
C VAL A 361 -26.54 -3.53 -9.78
N GLY A 362 -25.95 -4.71 -9.56
CA GLY A 362 -25.36 -5.52 -10.64
C GLY A 362 -25.72 -7.00 -10.54
N PRO A 363 -25.30 -7.81 -11.52
CA PRO A 363 -25.62 -9.23 -11.61
C PRO A 363 -24.75 -10.06 -10.66
N TRP A 364 -24.70 -9.68 -9.38
CA TRP A 364 -23.86 -10.34 -8.36
C TRP A 364 -24.63 -11.43 -7.62
N LEU A 365 -23.92 -12.51 -7.30
CA LEU A 365 -24.35 -13.55 -6.37
C LEU A 365 -23.58 -13.45 -5.06
N SER A 366 -24.27 -13.77 -3.96
CA SER A 366 -23.58 -14.24 -2.76
C SER A 366 -22.87 -15.57 -3.02
N PRO A 367 -21.84 -15.92 -2.23
CA PRO A 367 -21.25 -17.27 -2.28
C PRO A 367 -22.28 -18.39 -2.09
N SER A 368 -23.37 -18.11 -1.37
CA SER A 368 -24.51 -19.02 -1.18
C SER A 368 -25.51 -19.05 -2.35
N GLY A 369 -25.29 -18.30 -3.43
CA GLY A 369 -26.13 -18.31 -4.63
C GLY A 369 -27.35 -17.39 -4.59
N VAL A 370 -27.40 -16.41 -3.69
CA VAL A 370 -28.53 -15.48 -3.55
C VAL A 370 -28.23 -14.19 -4.32
N SER A 371 -29.11 -13.81 -5.24
CA SER A 371 -29.11 -12.50 -5.91
C SER A 371 -30.18 -11.56 -5.35
N ILE A 372 -29.99 -10.25 -5.50
CA ILE A 372 -31.02 -9.23 -5.21
C ILE A 372 -31.93 -9.01 -6.42
N LEU A 373 -31.46 -9.30 -7.63
CA LEU A 373 -32.23 -9.12 -8.86
C LEU A 373 -33.09 -10.38 -9.10
N GLU A 374 -34.41 -10.22 -9.09
CA GLU A 374 -35.39 -11.31 -9.34
C GLU A 374 -35.53 -11.69 -10.84
N ASN A 375 -34.63 -11.23 -11.72
CA ASN A 375 -34.78 -11.43 -13.16
C ASN A 375 -34.52 -12.89 -13.60
N ASN A 376 -35.30 -13.35 -14.59
CA ASN A 376 -35.26 -14.68 -15.22
C ASN A 376 -33.92 -15.10 -15.87
N ASN A 377 -32.88 -14.26 -15.83
CA ASN A 377 -31.51 -14.65 -16.18
C ASN A 377 -30.75 -14.93 -14.89
N ILE A 378 -30.35 -16.18 -14.69
CA ILE A 378 -29.53 -16.63 -13.56
C ILE A 378 -28.21 -15.85 -13.62
N SER A 379 -28.08 -14.82 -12.79
CA SER A 379 -26.79 -14.19 -12.50
C SER A 379 -25.91 -15.25 -11.83
N ASP A 380 -24.69 -15.46 -12.32
CA ASP A 380 -23.74 -16.46 -11.80
C ASP A 380 -22.39 -15.86 -11.39
N TYR A 381 -22.30 -14.53 -11.25
CA TYR A 381 -21.06 -13.82 -10.96
C TYR A 381 -20.80 -13.63 -9.47
N VAL A 382 -19.61 -14.00 -9.02
CA VAL A 382 -19.08 -13.68 -7.69
C VAL A 382 -18.09 -12.54 -7.81
N VAL A 383 -18.31 -11.48 -7.03
CA VAL A 383 -17.43 -10.30 -7.01
C VAL A 383 -16.05 -10.67 -6.48
N ARG A 384 -15.00 -10.44 -7.27
CA ARG A 384 -13.62 -10.70 -6.89
C ARG A 384 -12.95 -9.47 -6.29
N ARG A 385 -12.97 -8.33 -7.00
CA ARG A 385 -12.31 -7.10 -6.55
C ARG A 385 -12.99 -5.83 -7.06
N ILE A 386 -13.06 -4.81 -6.20
CA ILE A 386 -13.63 -3.49 -6.51
C ILE A 386 -12.55 -2.42 -6.71
N TYR A 387 -12.82 -1.46 -7.59
CA TYR A 387 -11.95 -0.32 -7.88
C TYR A 387 -12.79 0.95 -8.10
N ALA A 388 -12.27 2.08 -7.64
CA ALA A 388 -12.85 3.39 -7.84
C ALA A 388 -11.75 4.41 -8.19
N GLY A 389 -12.04 5.30 -9.13
CA GLY A 389 -11.21 6.45 -9.52
C GLY A 389 -11.96 7.76 -9.34
N GLY A 390 -11.64 8.79 -10.12
CA GLY A 390 -12.31 10.09 -10.08
C GLY A 390 -13.83 9.97 -9.92
N ASP A 391 -14.53 9.56 -10.98
CA ASP A 391 -15.97 9.31 -10.96
C ASP A 391 -16.33 8.03 -11.76
N GLN A 392 -15.36 7.15 -11.94
CA GLN A 392 -15.47 5.85 -12.59
C GLN A 392 -15.20 4.70 -11.61
N CYS A 393 -15.83 3.57 -11.85
CA CYS A 393 -15.71 2.38 -11.02
C CYS A 393 -15.58 1.13 -11.87
N PHE A 394 -14.89 0.13 -11.31
CA PHE A 394 -14.75 -1.18 -11.92
C PHE A 394 -14.92 -2.28 -10.88
N VAL A 395 -15.29 -3.45 -11.37
CA VAL A 395 -15.30 -4.68 -10.59
C VAL A 395 -14.84 -5.83 -11.46
N THR A 396 -13.94 -6.65 -10.94
CA THR A 396 -13.63 -7.95 -11.53
C THR A 396 -14.48 -9.02 -10.87
N VAL A 397 -14.96 -9.96 -11.66
CA VAL A 397 -15.87 -11.03 -11.23
C VAL A 397 -15.41 -12.37 -11.79
N THR A 398 -15.80 -13.44 -11.11
CA THR A 398 -15.60 -14.84 -11.54
C THR A 398 -16.94 -15.55 -11.57
N ARG A 399 -17.04 -16.70 -12.22
CA ARG A 399 -18.28 -17.49 -12.22
C ARG A 399 -18.33 -18.30 -10.92
N GLN A 400 -19.51 -18.47 -10.34
CA GLN A 400 -19.70 -19.22 -9.09
C GLN A 400 -19.16 -20.66 -9.19
N LYS A 401 -19.30 -21.29 -10.37
CA LYS A 401 -18.80 -22.65 -10.65
C LYS A 401 -17.27 -22.78 -10.47
N ASP A 402 -16.53 -21.67 -10.63
CA ASP A 402 -15.08 -21.66 -10.55
C ASP A 402 -14.59 -21.64 -9.08
N LYS A 403 -15.50 -21.42 -8.12
CA LYS A 403 -15.24 -21.48 -6.66
C LYS A 403 -14.08 -20.57 -6.22
N VAL A 404 -13.88 -19.45 -6.89
CA VAL A 404 -12.87 -18.45 -6.51
C VAL A 404 -13.45 -17.50 -5.47
N SER A 405 -12.79 -17.44 -4.31
CA SER A 405 -13.16 -16.53 -3.22
C SER A 405 -12.83 -15.07 -3.58
N PRO A 406 -13.65 -14.10 -3.13
CA PRO A 406 -13.31 -12.69 -3.23
C PRO A 406 -11.97 -12.37 -2.55
N GLU A 407 -11.22 -11.42 -3.11
CA GLU A 407 -9.95 -11.00 -2.52
C GLU A 407 -10.18 -10.27 -1.18
N ASP A 408 -9.17 -10.29 -0.32
CA ASP A 408 -9.17 -9.59 0.96
C ASP A 408 -8.01 -8.61 1.03
N LEU A 409 -8.29 -7.31 0.89
CA LEU A 409 -7.26 -6.26 0.87
C LEU A 409 -6.62 -6.02 2.24
N ARG A 410 -7.12 -6.66 3.29
CA ARG A 410 -6.47 -6.69 4.61
C ARG A 410 -5.26 -7.62 4.63
N ILE A 411 -5.18 -8.55 3.68
CA ILE A 411 -4.04 -9.46 3.49
C ILE A 411 -3.13 -8.86 2.42
N LEU A 412 -2.02 -8.28 2.87
CA LEU A 412 -1.06 -7.63 1.98
C LEU A 412 -0.15 -8.65 1.29
N ASP A 413 0.12 -8.43 0.02
CA ASP A 413 0.98 -9.28 -0.80
C ASP A 413 2.43 -9.26 -0.29
N ARG A 414 3.11 -10.41 -0.25
CA ARG A 414 4.49 -10.55 0.25
C ARG A 414 5.47 -9.67 -0.54
N GLU A 415 5.28 -9.56 -1.86
CA GLU A 415 6.13 -8.72 -2.74
C GLU A 415 5.96 -7.22 -2.47
N SER A 416 4.88 -6.83 -1.79
CA SER A 416 4.64 -5.45 -1.39
C SER A 416 5.27 -5.11 -0.03
N GLN A 417 5.85 -6.07 0.68
CA GLN A 417 6.29 -5.87 2.06
C GLN A 417 7.77 -5.55 2.18
N VAL A 418 8.09 -4.75 3.21
CA VAL A 418 9.46 -4.59 3.70
C VAL A 418 10.00 -5.96 4.11
N TRP A 419 11.23 -6.24 3.66
CA TRP A 419 11.92 -7.50 3.92
C TRP A 419 12.23 -7.68 5.41
N THR A 420 12.27 -8.93 5.82
CA THR A 420 12.48 -9.33 7.21
C THR A 420 13.54 -10.41 7.28
N LEU A 421 14.24 -10.47 8.40
CA LEU A 421 15.10 -11.57 8.77
C LEU A 421 14.25 -12.83 8.97
N THR A 422 14.72 -13.95 8.41
CA THR A 422 14.05 -15.25 8.53
C THR A 422 15.08 -16.32 8.86
N LEU A 423 14.71 -17.27 9.71
CA LEU A 423 15.60 -18.36 10.11
C LEU A 423 16.11 -19.15 8.90
N ASP A 424 15.23 -19.44 7.94
CA ASP A 424 15.56 -20.24 6.75
C ASP A 424 16.70 -19.62 5.93
N LYS A 425 16.73 -18.29 5.79
CA LYS A 425 17.81 -17.60 5.07
C LYS A 425 19.16 -17.72 5.79
N PHE A 426 19.19 -17.70 7.12
CA PHE A 426 20.43 -17.89 7.87
C PHE A 426 20.85 -19.35 7.97
N LEU A 427 19.91 -20.30 7.94
CA LEU A 427 20.25 -21.72 7.77
C LEU A 427 20.86 -21.97 6.39
N ALA A 428 20.35 -21.32 5.33
CA ALA A 428 20.98 -21.37 4.02
C ALA A 428 22.42 -20.81 4.04
N CYS A 429 22.67 -19.74 4.81
CA CYS A 429 24.03 -19.19 5.00
C CYS A 429 24.97 -20.18 5.69
N GLN A 430 24.49 -20.95 6.67
CA GLN A 430 25.32 -21.97 7.35
C GLN A 430 25.69 -23.12 6.42
N ASN A 431 24.79 -23.48 5.52
CA ASN A 431 25.01 -24.56 4.57
C ASN A 431 25.91 -24.13 3.40
N GLN A 432 26.29 -22.85 3.33
CA GLN A 432 27.16 -22.34 2.28
C GLN A 432 28.60 -22.85 2.46
N PRO A 433 29.19 -23.54 1.47
CA PRO A 433 30.57 -24.04 1.57
C PRO A 433 31.58 -22.89 1.67
N VAL A 434 32.55 -23.01 2.59
CA VAL A 434 33.48 -21.94 3.01
C VAL A 434 34.31 -21.33 1.87
N ASP A 435 34.67 -22.12 0.86
CA ASP A 435 35.54 -21.70 -0.25
C ASP A 435 34.79 -21.50 -1.57
N THR A 436 33.47 -21.28 -1.51
CA THR A 436 32.65 -21.10 -2.71
C THR A 436 32.09 -19.69 -2.80
N PRO A 437 31.94 -19.14 -4.02
CA PRO A 437 31.26 -17.86 -4.19
C PRO A 437 29.86 -17.91 -3.57
N VAL A 438 29.51 -16.87 -2.82
CA VAL A 438 28.16 -16.71 -2.30
C VAL A 438 27.24 -16.23 -3.42
N ASP A 439 26.02 -16.76 -3.44
CA ASP A 439 24.96 -16.27 -4.30
C ASP A 439 24.72 -14.76 -4.09
N GLN A 440 24.67 -14.01 -5.19
CA GLN A 440 24.59 -12.55 -5.15
C GLN A 440 23.24 -12.08 -4.57
N ASP A 441 22.15 -12.80 -4.83
CA ASP A 441 20.84 -12.46 -4.30
C ASP A 441 20.80 -12.66 -2.78
N LEU A 442 21.47 -13.69 -2.27
CA LEU A 442 21.65 -13.90 -0.83
C LEU A 442 22.48 -12.77 -0.20
N LEU A 443 23.59 -12.35 -0.82
CA LEU A 443 24.39 -11.22 -0.34
C LEU A 443 23.57 -9.93 -0.28
N THR A 444 22.89 -9.59 -1.37
CA THR A 444 22.03 -8.39 -1.46
C THR A 444 20.88 -8.45 -0.45
N TYR A 445 20.28 -9.62 -0.24
CA TYR A 445 19.28 -9.82 0.81
C TYR A 445 19.86 -9.52 2.20
N LEU A 446 20.99 -10.14 2.55
CA LEU A 446 21.63 -9.97 3.86
C LEU A 446 22.03 -8.52 4.12
N GLU A 447 22.71 -7.89 3.16
CA GLU A 447 23.12 -6.49 3.23
C GLU A 447 21.89 -5.61 3.46
N THR A 448 20.80 -5.84 2.73
CA THR A 448 19.56 -5.07 2.85
C THR A 448 18.93 -5.21 4.23
N VAL A 449 18.68 -6.43 4.69
CA VAL A 449 17.92 -6.66 5.93
C VAL A 449 18.72 -6.36 7.19
N LEU A 450 20.05 -6.56 7.15
CA LEU A 450 20.94 -6.30 8.29
C LEU A 450 21.49 -4.89 8.33
N SER A 451 21.34 -4.09 7.27
CA SER A 451 21.68 -2.66 7.27
C SER A 451 20.48 -1.74 7.52
N SER A 452 19.27 -2.29 7.54
CA SER A 452 18.04 -1.53 7.77
C SER A 452 17.49 -1.71 9.19
N TRP A 453 17.44 -0.59 9.93
CA TRP A 453 16.75 -0.53 11.21
C TRP A 453 15.27 -0.92 11.10
N THR A 454 14.63 -0.53 9.99
CA THR A 454 13.23 -0.87 9.72
C THR A 454 13.02 -2.37 9.50
N CYS A 455 13.91 -3.04 8.75
CA CYS A 455 13.85 -4.49 8.52
C CYS A 455 13.97 -5.26 9.85
N LEU A 456 14.89 -4.85 10.73
CA LEU A 456 15.02 -5.44 12.07
C LEU A 456 13.74 -5.27 12.90
N ASN A 457 13.17 -4.05 12.93
CA ASN A 457 11.92 -3.79 13.67
C ASN A 457 10.69 -4.48 13.07
N ALA A 458 10.75 -4.85 11.79
CA ALA A 458 9.74 -5.61 11.07
C ALA A 458 9.90 -7.14 11.23
N SER A 459 11.03 -7.59 11.78
CA SER A 459 11.36 -9.01 11.92
C SER A 459 10.87 -9.57 13.25
N PHE A 460 10.73 -10.90 13.30
CA PHE A 460 10.38 -11.65 14.52
C PHE A 460 9.07 -11.17 15.18
N LEU A 461 8.11 -10.67 14.41
CA LEU A 461 6.82 -10.25 14.96
C LEU A 461 6.01 -11.48 15.39
N LEU A 462 5.35 -11.39 16.55
CA LEU A 462 4.45 -12.45 17.01
C LEU A 462 3.38 -12.76 15.95
N LYS A 463 3.22 -14.04 15.63
CA LYS A 463 2.30 -14.56 14.61
C LYS A 463 0.82 -14.32 14.98
N ASN A 464 -0.09 -14.57 14.03
CA ASN A 464 -1.54 -14.46 14.21
C ASN A 464 -1.97 -13.09 14.75
N ASP A 465 -1.34 -12.02 14.24
CA ASP A 465 -1.59 -10.63 14.65
C ASP A 465 -1.37 -10.35 16.16
N ALA A 466 -0.71 -11.23 16.90
CA ALA A 466 -0.44 -11.02 18.32
C ALA A 466 0.56 -9.88 18.59
N HIS A 467 1.28 -9.42 17.55
CA HIS A 467 2.17 -8.25 17.62
C HIS A 467 1.45 -6.90 17.55
N TYR A 468 0.15 -6.86 17.22
CA TYR A 468 -0.63 -5.62 17.20
C TYR A 468 -0.72 -4.99 18.59
N CYS A 469 -1.06 -3.69 18.62
CA CYS A 469 -1.14 -2.90 19.85
C CYS A 469 0.20 -2.89 20.60
N CYS A 470 1.29 -2.63 19.87
CA CYS A 470 2.60 -2.45 20.47
C CYS A 470 2.55 -1.31 21.50
N THR A 471 3.02 -1.58 22.71
CA THR A 471 3.07 -0.62 23.83
C THR A 471 4.39 -0.74 24.56
N SER A 472 4.61 0.10 25.58
CA SER A 472 5.76 -0.03 26.49
C SER A 472 5.81 -1.33 27.29
N ARG A 473 4.71 -2.09 27.36
CA ARG A 473 4.64 -3.38 28.06
C ARG A 473 4.54 -4.58 27.12
N HIS A 474 4.27 -4.33 25.84
CA HIS A 474 4.05 -5.35 24.82
C HIS A 474 4.78 -4.94 23.55
N HIS A 475 6.03 -5.39 23.42
CA HIS A 475 6.87 -5.06 22.27
C HIS A 475 6.43 -5.81 20.99
N GLY A 476 5.66 -6.89 21.11
CA GLY A 476 5.12 -7.64 19.96
C GLY A 476 6.14 -8.51 19.22
N ILE A 477 7.28 -8.82 19.85
CA ILE A 477 8.38 -9.62 19.26
C ILE A 477 8.35 -11.05 19.82
N ASN A 478 8.59 -12.04 18.97
CA ASN A 478 8.92 -13.42 19.32
C ASN A 478 10.42 -13.53 19.67
N LEU A 479 10.75 -13.42 20.96
CA LEU A 479 12.13 -13.46 21.43
C LEU A 479 12.80 -14.83 21.22
N VAL A 480 12.02 -15.92 21.18
CA VAL A 480 12.55 -17.27 20.93
C VAL A 480 13.07 -17.35 19.49
N GLU A 481 12.24 -16.95 18.52
CA GLU A 481 12.60 -16.95 17.10
C GLU A 481 13.76 -15.98 16.80
N ALA A 482 13.77 -14.80 17.43
CA ALA A 482 14.90 -13.89 17.34
C ALA A 482 16.19 -14.56 17.85
N GLY A 483 16.14 -15.23 19.00
CA GLY A 483 17.30 -15.92 19.57
C GLY A 483 17.80 -17.09 18.72
N GLU A 484 16.89 -17.87 18.14
CA GLU A 484 17.24 -18.94 17.19
C GLU A 484 17.92 -18.36 15.95
N CYS A 485 17.42 -17.24 15.43
CA CYS A 485 17.98 -16.55 14.28
C CYS A 485 19.38 -15.99 14.55
N PHE A 486 19.61 -15.31 15.67
CA PHE A 486 20.93 -14.79 16.03
C PHE A 486 21.93 -15.90 16.41
N LYS A 487 21.45 -17.00 16.98
CA LYS A 487 22.25 -18.22 17.17
C LYS A 487 22.61 -18.88 15.84
N ALA A 488 21.73 -18.80 14.85
CA ALA A 488 22.03 -19.26 13.51
C ALA A 488 23.13 -18.40 12.87
N ILE A 489 23.07 -17.08 13.03
CA ILE A 489 24.12 -16.15 12.56
C ILE A 489 25.49 -16.50 13.17
N SER A 490 25.55 -16.84 14.47
CA SER A 490 26.81 -17.15 15.13
C SER A 490 27.48 -18.47 14.68
N ARG A 491 26.80 -19.27 13.86
CA ARG A 491 27.28 -20.56 13.34
C ARG A 491 27.70 -20.49 11.87
N ILE A 492 27.61 -19.32 11.25
CA ILE A 492 28.07 -19.13 9.87
C ILE A 492 29.60 -19.19 9.89
N GLU A 493 30.16 -20.09 9.08
CA GLU A 493 31.61 -20.29 8.98
C GLU A 493 32.22 -19.50 7.81
N HIS A 494 31.42 -19.20 6.78
CA HIS A 494 31.88 -18.49 5.59
C HIS A 494 32.32 -17.04 5.90
N GLU A 495 33.58 -16.70 5.65
CA GLU A 495 34.18 -15.44 6.14
C GLU A 495 33.55 -14.20 5.50
N SER A 496 33.31 -14.19 4.19
CA SER A 496 32.65 -13.04 3.53
C SER A 496 31.25 -12.75 4.07
N LEU A 497 30.48 -13.79 4.44
CA LEU A 497 29.18 -13.62 5.06
C LEU A 497 29.31 -13.03 6.47
N LYS A 498 30.27 -13.52 7.26
CA LYS A 498 30.54 -12.99 8.60
C LYS A 498 30.95 -11.53 8.55
N ASP A 499 31.84 -11.16 7.63
CA ASP A 499 32.30 -9.78 7.44
C ASP A 499 31.14 -8.88 7.01
N LEU A 500 30.34 -9.30 6.03
CA LEU A 500 29.15 -8.55 5.60
C LEU A 500 28.16 -8.31 6.75
N ILE A 501 27.84 -9.36 7.52
CA ILE A 501 26.91 -9.26 8.67
C ILE A 501 27.47 -8.33 9.73
N ARG A 502 28.76 -8.48 10.05
CA ARG A 502 29.46 -7.64 11.04
C ARG A 502 29.44 -6.18 10.62
N ASP A 503 29.84 -5.88 9.39
CA ASP A 503 29.89 -4.52 8.88
C ASP A 503 28.49 -3.91 8.76
N SER A 504 27.49 -4.67 8.32
CA SER A 504 26.09 -4.23 8.28
C SER A 504 25.60 -3.79 9.66
N ILE A 505 25.87 -4.57 10.71
CA ILE A 505 25.45 -4.21 12.07
C ILE A 505 26.27 -3.03 12.61
N LEU A 506 27.61 -3.10 12.53
CA LEU A 506 28.49 -2.11 13.16
C LEU A 506 28.45 -0.75 12.46
N VAL A 507 28.43 -0.73 11.14
CA VAL A 507 28.53 0.50 10.34
C VAL A 507 27.15 1.08 10.04
N ASN A 508 26.13 0.24 9.83
CA ASN A 508 24.81 0.72 9.42
C ASN A 508 23.81 0.77 10.58
N ILE A 509 23.67 -0.29 11.38
CA ILE A 509 22.62 -0.34 12.43
C ILE A 509 22.99 0.47 13.66
N ILE A 510 24.17 0.25 14.24
CA ILE A 510 24.55 0.88 15.51
C ILE A 510 24.48 2.42 15.45
N PRO A 511 24.97 3.10 14.39
CA PRO A 511 24.81 4.55 14.27
C PRO A 511 23.35 5.00 14.13
N GLN A 512 22.48 4.18 13.50
CA GLN A 512 21.06 4.48 13.38
C GLN A 512 20.30 4.40 14.72
N LEU A 513 20.84 3.72 15.73
CA LEU A 513 20.21 3.63 17.06
C LEU A 513 20.39 4.89 17.91
N ALA A 514 21.27 5.83 17.53
CA ALA A 514 21.50 7.08 18.27
C ALA A 514 20.32 8.08 18.24
N VAL A 515 19.10 7.60 17.96
CA VAL A 515 17.88 8.40 17.86
C VAL A 515 17.37 8.78 19.25
N ILE A 516 17.40 10.08 19.53
CA ILE A 516 16.99 10.66 20.82
C ILE A 516 15.45 10.64 20.99
N SER A 517 14.69 10.61 19.89
CA SER A 517 13.23 10.70 19.90
C SER A 517 12.61 9.78 18.84
N PRO A 518 12.39 8.48 19.15
CA PRO A 518 11.78 7.54 18.22
C PRO A 518 10.38 8.01 17.77
N PRO A 519 10.01 7.83 16.49
CA PRO A 519 8.71 8.26 15.98
C PRO A 519 7.54 7.41 16.48
N ASP A 520 7.80 6.17 16.89
CA ASP A 520 6.83 5.28 17.55
C ASP A 520 7.55 4.21 18.39
N VAL A 521 6.84 3.62 19.36
CA VAL A 521 7.34 2.53 20.21
C VAL A 521 7.81 1.30 19.41
N GLU A 522 7.27 1.07 18.21
CA GLU A 522 7.69 -0.04 17.33
C GLU A 522 9.15 0.08 16.87
N THR A 523 9.71 1.30 16.87
CA THR A 523 11.11 1.52 16.48
C THR A 523 12.11 1.06 17.55
N LEU A 524 11.63 0.86 18.78
CA LEU A 524 12.45 0.45 19.92
C LEU A 524 12.74 -1.06 19.92
N ARG A 525 12.13 -1.84 19.03
CA ARG A 525 12.29 -3.29 18.95
C ARG A 525 13.75 -3.71 18.72
N ALA A 526 14.48 -2.97 17.89
CA ALA A 526 15.88 -3.23 17.61
C ALA A 526 16.76 -3.17 18.88
N PHE A 527 16.44 -2.35 19.87
CA PHE A 527 17.16 -2.30 21.14
C PHE A 527 17.02 -3.59 21.95
N ILE A 528 15.97 -4.37 21.70
CA ILE A 528 15.73 -5.66 22.35
C ILE A 528 16.40 -6.79 21.57
N THR A 529 16.35 -6.74 20.23
CA THR A 529 16.85 -7.85 19.39
C THR A 529 18.35 -7.78 19.11
N ILE A 530 18.92 -6.59 18.91
CA ILE A 530 20.34 -6.44 18.54
C ILE A 530 21.32 -6.97 19.60
N PRO A 531 21.08 -6.82 20.93
CA PRO A 531 21.93 -7.44 21.96
C PRO A 531 22.06 -8.96 21.87
N MET A 532 21.17 -9.64 21.13
CA MET A 532 21.25 -11.09 20.89
C MET A 532 22.37 -11.45 19.89
N TYR A 533 22.94 -10.49 19.17
CA TYR A 533 24.06 -10.70 18.26
C TYR A 533 25.32 -11.12 19.04
N HIS A 534 25.89 -12.29 18.69
CA HIS A 534 26.95 -12.94 19.46
C HIS A 534 28.21 -12.08 19.71
N GLU A 535 28.53 -11.14 18.82
CA GLU A 535 29.69 -10.24 18.98
C GLU A 535 29.54 -9.23 20.15
N PHE A 536 28.35 -9.09 20.76
CA PHE A 536 28.21 -8.35 22.03
C PHE A 536 28.99 -9.01 23.18
N ASN A 537 29.26 -10.31 23.10
CA ASN A 537 30.10 -11.01 24.08
C ASN A 537 31.61 -10.85 23.79
N ASN A 538 31.97 -10.30 22.63
CA ASN A 538 33.37 -10.09 22.25
C ASN A 538 33.86 -8.73 22.74
N ALA A 539 34.66 -8.73 23.81
CA ALA A 539 35.20 -7.53 24.42
C ALA A 539 36.06 -6.68 23.46
N ARG A 540 36.61 -7.26 22.39
CA ARG A 540 37.38 -6.51 21.37
C ARG A 540 36.53 -5.51 20.60
N ASN A 541 35.21 -5.68 20.59
CA ASN A 541 34.29 -4.77 19.91
C ASN A 541 33.78 -3.64 20.80
N SER A 542 34.24 -3.53 22.06
CA SER A 542 33.69 -2.59 23.05
C SER A 542 33.48 -1.19 22.50
N ASP A 543 34.48 -0.64 21.81
CA ASP A 543 34.44 0.72 21.27
C ASP A 543 33.50 0.89 20.08
N LYS A 544 33.22 -0.19 19.34
CA LYS A 544 32.44 -0.16 18.08
C LYS A 544 31.00 -0.64 18.26
N LEU A 545 30.73 -1.48 19.25
CA LEU A 545 29.44 -2.16 19.43
C LEU A 545 28.82 -1.82 20.80
N GLN A 546 29.47 -2.24 21.88
CA GLN A 546 28.90 -2.15 23.24
C GLN A 546 28.78 -0.69 23.70
N THR A 547 29.85 0.10 23.61
CA THR A 547 29.85 1.49 24.05
C THR A 547 28.88 2.37 23.26
N PRO A 548 28.85 2.32 21.91
CA PRO A 548 27.86 3.09 21.15
C PRO A 548 26.42 2.64 21.41
N PHE A 549 26.17 1.33 21.53
CA PHE A 549 24.85 0.81 21.87
C PHE A 549 24.38 1.27 23.26
N ALA A 550 25.23 1.13 24.28
CA ALA A 550 24.93 1.58 25.63
C ALA A 550 24.67 3.10 25.67
N SER A 551 25.43 3.88 24.88
CA SER A 551 25.24 5.32 24.77
C SER A 551 23.89 5.66 24.14
N ALA A 552 23.48 4.94 23.08
CA ALA A 552 22.17 5.08 22.45
C ALA A 552 21.03 4.75 23.42
N VAL A 553 21.17 3.67 24.19
CA VAL A 553 20.22 3.26 25.23
C VAL A 553 20.07 4.33 26.32
N LEU A 554 21.19 4.87 26.82
CA LEU A 554 21.19 5.91 27.85
C LEU A 554 20.66 7.27 27.35
N ALA A 555 20.68 7.49 26.03
CA ALA A 555 20.14 8.69 25.40
C ALA A 555 18.60 8.64 25.20
N LEU A 556 17.97 7.49 25.45
CA LEU A 556 16.51 7.35 25.34
C LEU A 556 15.79 8.20 26.40
N ARG A 557 14.70 8.85 25.98
CA ARG A 557 13.79 9.52 26.92
C ARG A 557 13.15 8.51 27.89
N PRO A 558 12.74 8.92 29.11
CA PRO A 558 12.18 8.00 30.12
C PRO A 558 11.01 7.14 29.63
N GLU A 559 10.15 7.65 28.74
CA GLU A 559 9.06 6.88 28.16
C GLU A 559 9.54 5.75 27.24
N ALA A 560 10.58 6.01 26.45
CA ALA A 560 11.19 5.05 25.54
C ALA A 560 12.07 4.04 26.30
N ALA A 561 12.82 4.49 27.31
CA ALA A 561 13.64 3.64 28.18
C ALA A 561 12.82 2.52 28.84
N ARG A 562 11.61 2.84 29.32
CA ARG A 562 10.70 1.85 29.91
C ARG A 562 10.28 0.74 28.95
N VAL A 563 10.21 1.02 27.64
CA VAL A 563 9.83 0.02 26.62
C VAL A 563 10.94 -1.01 26.45
N VAL A 564 12.20 -0.59 26.62
CA VAL A 564 13.38 -1.45 26.48
C VAL A 564 13.85 -2.07 27.81
N GLY A 565 13.07 -1.88 28.88
CA GLY A 565 13.30 -2.52 30.19
C GLY A 565 14.21 -1.75 31.15
N LEU A 566 14.34 -0.43 30.98
CA LEU A 566 15.09 0.47 31.88
C LEU A 566 14.20 1.36 32.75
#